data_AF-A0A8H7DHJ7-F1
#
_entry.id   AF-A0A8H7DHJ7-F1
#
_cell.length_a   1.000
_cell.length_b   1.000
_cell.length_c   1.000
_cell.angle_alpha   90.00
_cell.angle_beta   90.00
_cell.angle_gamma   90.00
#
_symmetry.space_group_name_H-M   'P 1'
#
loop_
_entity.id
_entity.type
_entity.pdbx_description
1 polymer ?
#
loop_
_entity_poly.entity_id
_entity_poly.type
_entity_poly.pdbx_seq_one_letter_code
_entity_poly.pdbx_strand_id
1 'polypeptide(L)'
;MPVNHSPILYSQEIVKRKKPPACDSCKARRVLCHPTTDGTPCPRCLEKGTKCTTSPVARGRPPKPNLGMIPAVLRSPHSAAPTTAPHSASEEPETHPSDLAANSSSLPPQNSARYLGLSPELVHHLFECFIHLPQFSHPMFRGYVLRDTLSSNSWQIDLLPPQLKVLAYCVVALSASISFDHAIVGPGTKPVSLGDRSVFTRGADLREYGVRREPMYRALCAEALRLASDVGVLLEPSEDNAVSCFMLQFLENARETRSRPFAVQYLNHVRVICESWGEEQMVSQNATIWTTFLLMEALETTLHRQPILVSHHDQLLITGRDPLSLQNLFVSLQSAMQERKEQPLIPFTAMRSYFFHVTRLARDLYEKNYRRFRPSPSS
;
A
#
# COMPACT_ATOMS: atom_id res chain seq x y z
N MET A 1 -65.95 25.26 57.57
CA MET A 1 -65.27 25.62 56.30
C MET A 1 -64.20 24.57 56.00
N PRO A 2 -64.51 23.48 55.28
CA PRO A 2 -63.49 22.53 54.81
C PRO A 2 -62.97 22.93 53.41
N VAL A 3 -61.66 22.77 53.22
CA VAL A 3 -60.94 23.14 51.98
C VAL A 3 -61.11 22.03 50.94
N ASN A 4 -61.40 22.40 49.69
CA ASN A 4 -61.63 21.47 48.60
C ASN A 4 -60.36 21.35 47.72
N HIS A 5 -59.71 20.18 47.74
CA HIS A 5 -58.49 19.94 46.96
C HIS A 5 -58.81 19.47 45.54
N SER A 6 -58.45 20.27 44.54
CA SER A 6 -58.50 19.88 43.12
C SER A 6 -57.25 19.08 42.74
N PRO A 7 -57.35 17.94 42.03
CA PRO A 7 -56.19 17.19 41.55
C PRO A 7 -55.55 17.86 40.33
N ILE A 8 -54.21 17.90 40.34
CA ILE A 8 -53.38 18.47 39.26
C ILE A 8 -53.27 17.46 38.11
N LEU A 9 -53.60 17.87 36.89
CA LEU A 9 -53.39 17.06 35.67
C LEU A 9 -51.91 17.08 35.27
N TYR A 10 -51.29 15.90 35.25
CA TYR A 10 -49.89 15.71 34.84
C TYR A 10 -49.75 15.71 33.31
N SER A 11 -48.94 16.62 32.76
CA SER A 11 -48.63 16.65 31.32
C SER A 11 -47.65 15.53 30.96
N GLN A 12 -48.01 14.67 30.00
CA GLN A 12 -47.12 13.62 29.51
C GLN A 12 -46.08 14.18 28.50
N GLU A 13 -44.79 13.91 28.75
CA GLU A 13 -43.72 14.31 27.85
C GLU A 13 -43.66 13.43 26.57
N ILE A 14 -43.63 14.08 25.41
CA ILE A 14 -43.53 13.39 24.11
C ILE A 14 -42.08 13.00 23.83
N VAL A 15 -41.71 11.78 24.19
CA VAL A 15 -40.39 11.21 23.88
C VAL A 15 -40.25 10.97 22.37
N LYS A 16 -39.51 11.86 21.69
CA LYS A 16 -39.22 11.77 20.25
C LYS A 16 -38.39 10.53 19.91
N ARG A 17 -39.05 9.44 19.52
CA ARG A 17 -38.40 8.19 19.04
C ARG A 17 -37.55 8.47 17.79
N LYS A 18 -36.30 7.98 17.79
CA LYS A 18 -35.38 8.13 16.64
C LYS A 18 -35.90 7.29 15.46
N LYS A 19 -35.92 7.87 14.26
CA LYS A 19 -36.38 7.18 13.03
C LYS A 19 -35.46 5.99 12.70
N PRO A 20 -35.99 4.84 12.24
CA PRO A 20 -35.17 3.71 11.84
C PRO A 20 -34.29 4.03 10.60
N PRO A 21 -33.19 3.28 10.37
CA PRO A 21 -32.40 3.42 9.15
C PRO A 21 -33.18 2.95 7.91
N ALA A 22 -32.76 3.43 6.74
CA ALA A 22 -33.26 2.95 5.46
C ALA A 22 -32.80 1.51 5.16
N CYS A 23 -33.64 0.71 4.49
CA CYS A 23 -33.29 -0.63 4.03
C CYS A 23 -32.26 -0.61 2.88
N ASP A 24 -31.57 -1.74 2.70
CA ASP A 24 -30.45 -1.87 1.76
C ASP A 24 -30.89 -1.60 0.31
N SER A 25 -32.08 -2.06 -0.09
CA SER A 25 -32.62 -1.85 -1.44
C SER A 25 -32.96 -0.38 -1.72
N CYS A 26 -33.57 0.33 -0.76
CA CYS A 26 -33.84 1.77 -0.91
C CYS A 26 -32.54 2.59 -0.89
N LYS A 27 -31.59 2.21 -0.02
CA LYS A 27 -30.27 2.86 0.10
C LYS A 27 -29.45 2.70 -1.17
N ALA A 28 -29.37 1.50 -1.75
CA ALA A 28 -28.67 1.23 -3.00
C ALA A 28 -29.26 2.06 -4.17
N ARG A 29 -30.58 2.21 -4.21
CA ARG A 29 -31.29 3.02 -5.21
C ARG A 29 -31.32 4.53 -4.89
N ARG A 30 -30.67 4.97 -3.80
CA ARG A 30 -30.66 6.37 -3.31
C ARG A 30 -32.05 7.00 -3.15
N VAL A 31 -33.06 6.22 -2.75
CA VAL A 31 -34.44 6.70 -2.53
C VAL A 31 -34.82 6.71 -1.05
N LEU A 32 -35.77 7.59 -0.69
CA LEU A 32 -36.34 7.65 0.65
C LEU A 32 -37.01 6.32 1.02
N CYS A 33 -36.64 5.76 2.18
CA CYS A 33 -37.24 4.55 2.73
C CYS A 33 -38.29 4.90 3.78
N HIS A 34 -39.38 4.14 3.82
CA HIS A 34 -40.43 4.24 4.83
C HIS A 34 -40.43 2.93 5.65
N PRO A 35 -39.52 2.79 6.63
CA PRO A 35 -39.40 1.56 7.41
C PRO A 35 -40.61 1.38 8.35
N THR A 36 -41.22 0.20 8.28
CA THR A 36 -42.24 -0.30 9.21
C THR A 36 -41.59 -0.96 10.42
N THR A 37 -42.25 -0.91 11.58
CA THR A 37 -41.73 -1.45 12.85
C THR A 37 -41.84 -2.98 12.96
N ASP A 38 -42.76 -3.58 12.22
CA ASP A 38 -43.28 -4.92 12.53
C ASP A 38 -42.62 -6.01 11.67
N GLY A 39 -41.39 -5.77 11.20
CA GLY A 39 -40.63 -6.69 10.34
C GLY A 39 -41.15 -6.82 8.90
N THR A 40 -42.23 -6.11 8.54
CA THR A 40 -42.78 -6.10 7.18
C THR A 40 -41.86 -5.35 6.19
N PRO A 41 -41.85 -5.71 4.90
CA PRO A 41 -41.09 -4.99 3.90
C PRO A 41 -41.63 -3.55 3.72
N CYS A 42 -40.74 -2.58 3.52
CA CYS A 42 -41.18 -1.20 3.27
C CYS A 42 -42.01 -1.11 1.96
N PRO A 43 -42.97 -0.16 1.84
CA PRO A 43 -43.89 -0.09 0.70
C PRO A 43 -43.19 -0.13 -0.67
N ARG A 44 -42.09 0.61 -0.84
CA ARG A 44 -41.31 0.63 -2.10
C ARG A 44 -40.63 -0.69 -2.48
N CYS A 45 -40.35 -1.55 -1.50
CA CYS A 45 -39.83 -2.91 -1.74
C CYS A 45 -40.97 -3.88 -2.06
N LEU A 46 -42.10 -3.75 -1.33
CA LEU A 46 -43.31 -4.52 -1.56
C LEU A 46 -43.86 -4.30 -2.98
N GLU A 47 -44.06 -3.04 -3.40
CA GLU A 47 -44.48 -2.63 -4.75
C GLU A 47 -43.61 -3.21 -5.87
N LYS A 48 -42.33 -3.48 -5.59
CA LYS A 48 -41.33 -3.89 -6.58
C LYS A 48 -40.96 -5.37 -6.48
N GLY A 49 -41.61 -6.12 -5.59
CA GLY A 49 -41.29 -7.52 -5.32
C GLY A 49 -39.85 -7.75 -4.85
N THR A 50 -39.13 -6.73 -4.34
CA THR A 50 -37.74 -6.88 -3.92
C THR A 50 -37.64 -7.22 -2.44
N LYS A 51 -36.73 -8.13 -2.09
CA LYS A 51 -36.47 -8.51 -0.71
C LYS A 51 -35.99 -7.30 0.10
N CYS A 52 -36.82 -6.84 1.04
CA CYS A 52 -36.47 -5.74 1.93
C CYS A 52 -35.56 -6.24 3.05
N THR A 53 -34.24 -6.14 2.87
CA THR A 53 -33.28 -6.38 3.96
C THR A 53 -32.89 -5.06 4.62
N THR A 54 -32.86 -5.06 5.95
CA THR A 54 -32.28 -3.98 6.76
C THR A 54 -31.07 -4.58 7.45
N SER A 55 -29.91 -4.60 6.77
CA SER A 55 -28.68 -5.03 7.42
C SER A 55 -28.41 -4.12 8.63
N PRO A 56 -28.32 -4.66 9.87
CA PRO A 56 -28.08 -3.84 11.05
C PRO A 56 -26.63 -3.34 11.02
N VAL A 57 -26.41 -2.21 10.36
CA VAL A 57 -25.12 -1.51 10.39
C VAL A 57 -24.93 -0.98 11.81
N ALA A 58 -24.19 -1.73 12.61
CA ALA A 58 -23.69 -1.27 13.90
C ALA A 58 -22.85 -0.01 13.67
N ARG A 59 -23.45 1.17 13.87
CA ARG A 59 -22.78 2.47 13.77
C ARG A 59 -21.94 2.73 15.03
N GLY A 60 -21.04 1.80 15.34
CA GLY A 60 -19.94 2.05 16.25
C GLY A 60 -18.99 3.06 15.59
N ARG A 61 -19.15 4.34 15.92
CA ARG A 61 -18.06 5.30 15.72
C ARG A 61 -16.91 4.81 16.62
N PRO A 62 -15.68 4.59 16.11
CA PRO A 62 -14.58 4.15 16.95
C PRO A 62 -14.46 5.08 18.17
N PRO A 63 -14.40 4.56 19.40
CA PRO A 63 -14.23 5.41 20.56
C PRO A 63 -12.90 6.14 20.44
N LYS A 64 -12.90 7.46 20.63
CA LYS A 64 -11.65 8.21 20.77
C LYS A 64 -10.89 7.62 21.97
N PRO A 65 -9.59 7.30 21.86
CA PRO A 65 -8.84 6.82 23.01
C PRO A 65 -8.76 7.91 24.07
N ASN A 66 -9.35 7.64 25.24
CA ASN A 66 -9.16 8.47 26.42
C ASN A 66 -7.75 8.21 26.97
N LEU A 67 -6.81 9.08 26.63
CA LEU A 67 -5.52 9.20 27.31
C LEU A 67 -5.75 9.91 28.66
N GLY A 68 -6.13 9.14 29.68
CA GLY A 68 -6.34 9.66 31.03
C GLY A 68 -6.58 8.56 32.05
N MET A 69 -5.83 8.64 33.16
CA MET A 69 -5.83 7.74 34.33
C MET A 69 -5.18 6.35 34.15
N ILE A 70 -3.90 6.28 34.52
CA ILE A 70 -3.29 5.07 35.10
C ILE A 70 -3.39 5.21 36.63
N PRO A 71 -4.00 4.27 37.36
CA PRO A 71 -3.90 4.23 38.82
C PRO A 71 -2.53 3.70 39.22
N ALA A 72 -1.78 4.45 40.01
CA ALA A 72 -0.63 3.93 40.72
C ALA A 72 -1.09 3.00 41.86
N VAL A 73 -0.34 1.92 42.11
CA VAL A 73 -0.05 1.26 43.41
C VAL A 73 0.28 -0.22 43.19
N LEU A 74 1.57 -0.57 43.33
CA LEU A 74 2.04 -1.57 44.30
C LEU A 74 3.56 -1.46 44.45
N ARG A 75 4.05 -1.69 45.68
CA ARG A 75 5.42 -1.34 46.13
C ARG A 75 6.40 -2.52 46.07
N SER A 76 7.67 -2.16 46.02
CA SER A 76 8.89 -2.98 46.27
C SER A 76 8.89 -3.65 47.67
N PRO A 77 9.79 -4.61 48.00
CA PRO A 77 11.27 -4.42 48.02
C PRO A 77 12.04 -5.61 47.33
N HIS A 78 13.37 -5.87 47.44
CA HIS A 78 14.46 -5.31 48.28
C HIS A 78 15.86 -5.45 47.60
N SER A 79 16.72 -4.45 47.79
CA SER A 79 18.21 -4.44 47.94
C SER A 79 19.15 -5.47 47.29
N ALA A 80 20.14 -4.97 46.54
CA ALA A 80 21.56 -4.87 46.99
C ALA A 80 22.39 -3.95 46.06
N ALA A 81 23.33 -3.18 46.63
CA ALA A 81 24.31 -2.30 45.94
C ALA A 81 25.75 -2.68 46.39
N PRO A 82 26.89 -2.05 45.96
CA PRO A 82 27.18 -0.63 46.29
C PRO A 82 28.14 0.19 45.36
N THR A 83 28.12 1.54 45.54
CA THR A 83 29.23 2.54 45.30
C THR A 83 29.82 2.75 43.88
N THR A 84 30.25 3.95 43.43
CA THR A 84 30.64 5.22 44.11
C THR A 84 30.37 6.49 43.24
N ALA A 85 30.14 7.62 43.94
CA ALA A 85 30.05 9.07 43.61
C ALA A 85 30.99 9.73 42.54
N PRO A 86 30.94 11.07 42.26
CA PRO A 86 29.97 12.14 42.63
C PRO A 86 29.50 13.12 41.50
N HIS A 87 28.37 13.79 41.79
CA HIS A 87 27.87 15.13 41.38
C HIS A 87 28.60 16.01 40.34
N SER A 88 27.81 16.54 39.40
CA SER A 88 27.73 17.99 39.09
C SER A 88 26.34 18.34 38.56
N ALA A 89 25.82 19.52 38.93
CA ALA A 89 24.48 19.97 38.55
C ALA A 89 24.53 20.97 37.39
N SER A 90 23.58 20.85 36.46
CA SER A 90 23.18 21.91 35.53
C SER A 90 21.69 21.81 35.31
N GLU A 91 21.00 22.94 35.50
CA GLU A 91 19.58 23.08 35.22
C GLU A 91 19.42 23.38 33.73
N GLU A 92 18.86 22.45 32.96
CA GLU A 92 18.37 22.73 31.60
C GLU A 92 16.84 22.86 31.60
N PRO A 93 16.27 23.92 30.99
CA PRO A 93 14.83 24.07 30.86
C PRO A 93 14.29 23.21 29.72
N GLU A 94 13.43 22.23 30.02
CA GLU A 94 12.75 21.40 29.03
C GLU A 94 11.74 22.21 28.19
N THR A 95 12.18 22.79 27.08
CA THR A 95 11.29 23.34 26.06
C THR A 95 10.67 22.23 25.21
N HIS A 96 9.45 21.82 25.52
CA HIS A 96 8.65 20.93 24.67
C HIS A 96 8.26 21.62 23.34
N PRO A 97 8.55 21.03 22.16
CA PRO A 97 7.92 21.40 20.90
C PRO A 97 6.73 20.46 20.64
N SER A 98 5.50 20.94 20.88
CA SER A 98 4.27 20.22 20.49
C SER A 98 3.17 21.18 20.05
N ASP A 99 3.49 22.03 19.08
CA ASP A 99 2.54 22.80 18.28
C ASP A 99 2.94 22.75 16.80
N LEU A 100 2.51 21.70 16.09
CA LEU A 100 2.67 21.56 14.64
C LEU A 100 1.33 21.17 13.98
N ALA A 101 0.30 21.98 14.20
CA ALA A 101 -1.03 21.75 13.59
C ALA A 101 -1.87 23.01 13.32
N ALA A 102 -1.27 24.20 13.08
CA ALA A 102 -1.97 25.34 12.46
C ALA A 102 -1.01 26.50 12.08
N ASN A 103 -0.18 26.33 11.03
CA ASN A 103 0.37 27.47 10.27
C ASN A 103 0.95 27.00 8.93
N SER A 104 0.07 26.67 7.98
CA SER A 104 0.45 26.49 6.57
C SER A 104 0.66 27.86 5.92
N SER A 105 1.69 28.58 6.36
CA SER A 105 2.22 29.74 5.65
C SER A 105 2.70 29.27 4.29
N SER A 106 2.12 29.82 3.22
CA SER A 106 2.44 29.50 1.84
C SER A 106 3.84 30.00 1.46
N LEU A 107 4.86 29.24 1.84
CA LEU A 107 6.18 29.36 1.20
C LEU A 107 6.01 29.03 -0.29
N PRO A 108 6.64 29.80 -1.21
CA PRO A 108 6.59 29.48 -2.63
C PRO A 108 7.22 28.10 -2.88
N PRO A 109 6.75 27.35 -3.89
CA PRO A 109 7.31 26.05 -4.26
C PRO A 109 8.73 26.23 -4.81
N GLN A 110 9.71 26.28 -3.92
CA GLN A 110 11.13 26.24 -4.26
C GLN A 110 11.51 24.82 -4.71
N ASN A 111 12.26 24.69 -5.81
CA ASN A 111 12.57 23.40 -6.45
C ASN A 111 13.14 22.36 -5.47
N SER A 112 12.36 21.32 -5.18
CA SER A 112 12.74 20.22 -4.26
C SER A 112 14.06 19.54 -4.59
N ALA A 113 14.38 19.36 -5.88
CA ALA A 113 15.61 18.68 -6.29
C ALA A 113 16.86 19.45 -5.83
N ARG A 114 16.77 20.78 -5.77
CA ARG A 114 17.87 21.65 -5.33
C ARG A 114 18.08 21.59 -3.81
N TYR A 115 17.03 21.39 -3.03
CA TYR A 115 17.16 21.16 -1.57
C TYR A 115 17.84 19.84 -1.24
N LEU A 116 17.56 18.80 -2.02
CA LEU A 116 18.15 17.46 -1.84
C LEU A 116 19.52 17.32 -2.54
N GLY A 117 20.01 18.37 -3.20
CA GLY A 117 21.32 18.38 -3.86
C GLY A 117 21.42 17.39 -5.04
N LEU A 118 20.30 17.06 -5.69
CA LEU A 118 20.27 16.07 -6.78
C LEU A 118 20.91 16.65 -8.05
N SER A 119 22.21 16.42 -8.23
CA SER A 119 22.91 16.75 -9.47
C SER A 119 22.52 15.81 -10.61
N PRO A 120 22.60 16.24 -11.89
CA PRO A 120 22.39 15.37 -13.06
C PRO A 120 23.16 14.05 -13.01
N GLU A 121 24.42 14.10 -12.58
CA GLU A 121 25.32 12.95 -12.49
C GLU A 121 24.86 11.96 -11.42
N LEU A 122 24.37 12.47 -10.28
CA LEU A 122 23.81 11.65 -9.22
C LEU A 122 22.49 10.99 -9.67
N VAL A 123 21.62 11.71 -10.38
CA VAL A 123 20.38 11.15 -10.92
C VAL A 123 20.69 10.03 -11.93
N HIS A 124 21.66 10.25 -12.82
CA HIS A 124 22.12 9.22 -13.75
C HIS A 124 22.67 7.98 -13.02
N HIS A 125 23.57 8.17 -12.04
CA HIS A 125 24.10 7.08 -11.21
C HIS A 125 22.99 6.31 -10.48
N LEU A 126 21.99 6.99 -9.94
CA LEU A 126 20.85 6.35 -9.28
C LEU A 126 19.95 5.60 -10.26
N PHE A 127 19.78 6.10 -11.49
CA PHE A 127 19.09 5.35 -12.53
C PHE A 127 19.86 4.07 -12.92
N GLU A 128 21.18 4.15 -13.09
CA GLU A 128 22.02 2.96 -13.37
C GLU A 128 22.06 1.99 -12.17
N CYS A 129 21.92 2.45 -10.92
CA CYS A 129 21.67 1.56 -9.79
C CYS A 129 20.29 0.87 -9.91
N PHE A 130 19.27 1.56 -10.41
CA PHE A 130 17.89 1.05 -10.46
C PHE A 130 17.75 -0.22 -11.29
N ILE A 131 18.55 -0.36 -12.36
CA ILE A 131 18.51 -1.53 -13.27
C ILE A 131 18.84 -2.86 -12.55
N HIS A 132 19.47 -2.79 -11.37
CA HIS A 132 19.81 -3.93 -10.54
C HIS A 132 18.74 -4.28 -9.49
N LEU A 133 17.68 -3.48 -9.38
CA LEU A 133 16.57 -3.72 -8.44
C LEU A 133 15.45 -4.53 -9.12
N PRO A 134 14.76 -5.45 -8.40
CA PRO A 134 13.68 -6.26 -8.97
C PRO A 134 12.53 -5.44 -9.60
N GLN A 135 12.31 -4.21 -9.13
CA GLN A 135 11.31 -3.27 -9.63
C GLN A 135 11.56 -2.84 -11.08
N PHE A 136 12.80 -2.94 -11.60
CA PHE A 136 13.10 -2.67 -13.02
C PHE A 136 12.40 -3.66 -13.95
N SER A 137 12.20 -4.90 -13.51
CA SER A 137 11.53 -5.97 -14.27
C SER A 137 10.00 -5.93 -14.20
N HIS A 138 9.42 -4.84 -13.68
CA HIS A 138 7.96 -4.69 -13.57
C HIS A 138 7.30 -4.55 -14.95
N PRO A 139 6.23 -5.30 -15.28
CA PRO A 139 5.68 -5.35 -16.65
C PRO A 139 5.14 -4.02 -17.20
N MET A 140 4.78 -3.07 -16.33
CA MET A 140 4.40 -1.71 -16.75
C MET A 140 5.55 -0.70 -16.74
N PHE A 141 6.71 -1.01 -16.17
CA PHE A 141 7.79 -0.04 -16.06
C PHE A 141 8.55 0.10 -17.39
N ARG A 142 8.25 1.17 -18.12
CA ARG A 142 8.92 1.50 -19.39
C ARG A 142 10.25 2.22 -19.14
N GLY A 143 11.21 1.50 -18.55
CA GLY A 143 12.51 2.07 -18.14
C GLY A 143 13.25 2.82 -19.25
N TYR A 144 13.14 2.38 -20.50
CA TYR A 144 13.72 3.09 -21.65
C TYR A 144 13.09 4.49 -21.85
N VAL A 145 11.76 4.63 -21.77
CA VAL A 145 11.07 5.93 -21.91
C VAL A 145 11.53 6.91 -20.84
N LEU A 146 11.63 6.45 -19.58
CA LEU A 146 12.13 7.28 -18.49
C LEU A 146 13.60 7.67 -18.69
N ARG A 147 14.45 6.73 -19.13
CA ARG A 147 15.88 6.98 -19.45
C ARG A 147 16.05 8.02 -20.55
N ASP A 148 15.32 7.87 -21.65
CA ASP A 148 15.41 8.73 -22.84
C ASP A 148 14.90 10.15 -22.50
N THR A 149 13.80 10.24 -21.74
CA THR A 149 13.25 11.52 -21.29
C THR A 149 14.17 12.23 -20.29
N LEU A 150 14.76 11.50 -19.34
CA LEU A 150 15.78 12.04 -18.44
C LEU A 150 17.01 12.52 -19.24
N SER A 151 17.52 11.70 -20.16
CA SER A 151 18.70 12.03 -20.98
C SER A 151 18.49 13.29 -21.82
N SER A 152 17.32 13.42 -22.43
CA SER A 152 16.91 14.60 -23.23
C SER A 152 16.76 15.87 -22.38
N ASN A 153 16.49 15.73 -21.07
CA ASN A 153 16.45 16.82 -20.10
C ASN A 153 17.76 16.97 -19.30
N SER A 154 18.87 16.42 -19.80
CA SER A 154 20.18 16.44 -19.13
C SER A 154 20.11 15.96 -17.68
N TRP A 155 19.33 14.90 -17.43
CA TRP A 155 19.07 14.28 -16.12
C TRP A 155 18.46 15.19 -15.04
N GLN A 156 17.91 16.36 -15.43
CA GLN A 156 17.23 17.27 -14.52
C GLN A 156 15.77 16.84 -14.29
N ILE A 157 15.51 16.15 -13.18
CA ILE A 157 14.18 15.67 -12.78
C ILE A 157 13.13 16.80 -12.73
N ASP A 158 13.54 18.01 -12.36
CA ASP A 158 12.65 19.19 -12.28
C ASP A 158 11.98 19.54 -13.62
N LEU A 159 12.57 19.17 -14.76
CA LEU A 159 12.05 19.45 -16.10
C LEU A 159 11.05 18.39 -16.60
N LEU A 160 10.88 17.27 -15.88
CA LEU A 160 9.94 16.22 -16.27
C LEU A 160 8.47 16.61 -16.05
N PRO A 161 7.53 16.06 -16.86
CA PRO A 161 6.08 16.13 -16.59
C PRO A 161 5.72 15.65 -15.17
N PRO A 162 4.65 16.15 -14.53
CA PRO A 162 4.38 15.91 -13.11
C PRO A 162 4.32 14.44 -12.69
N GLN A 163 3.64 13.57 -13.46
CA GLN A 163 3.52 12.14 -13.16
C GLN A 163 4.87 11.42 -13.32
N LEU A 164 5.58 11.69 -14.43
CA LEU A 164 6.90 11.12 -14.71
C LEU A 164 7.97 11.61 -13.70
N LYS A 165 7.81 12.82 -13.17
CA LYS A 165 8.61 13.37 -12.07
C LYS A 165 8.45 12.56 -10.79
N VAL A 166 7.21 12.20 -10.41
CA VAL A 166 6.98 11.31 -9.25
C VAL A 166 7.65 9.96 -9.49
N LEU A 167 7.49 9.36 -10.67
CA LEU A 167 8.13 8.08 -11.01
C LEU A 167 9.66 8.16 -10.93
N ALA A 168 10.27 9.23 -11.44
CA ALA A 168 11.70 9.46 -11.35
C ALA A 168 12.19 9.58 -9.89
N TYR A 169 11.44 10.26 -9.02
CA TYR A 169 11.74 10.32 -7.59
C TYR A 169 11.58 8.97 -6.88
N CYS A 170 10.59 8.15 -7.25
CA CYS A 170 10.43 6.78 -6.75
C CYS A 170 11.63 5.90 -7.13
N VAL A 171 12.09 5.98 -8.39
CA VAL A 171 13.30 5.32 -8.89
C VAL A 171 14.55 5.77 -8.10
N VAL A 172 14.76 7.07 -7.97
CA VAL A 172 15.88 7.68 -7.24
C VAL A 172 15.89 7.27 -5.76
N ALA A 173 14.74 7.27 -5.09
CA ALA A 173 14.60 6.86 -3.70
C ALA A 173 14.90 5.36 -3.53
N LEU A 174 14.32 4.49 -4.36
CA LEU A 174 14.61 3.04 -4.32
C LEU A 174 16.09 2.77 -4.57
N SER A 175 16.71 3.40 -5.56
CA SER A 175 18.12 3.25 -5.88
C SER A 175 19.06 3.77 -4.80
N ALA A 176 18.67 4.81 -4.05
CA ALA A 176 19.46 5.30 -2.94
C ALA A 176 19.71 4.19 -1.90
N SER A 177 18.80 3.21 -1.75
CA SER A 177 18.97 2.05 -0.85
C SER A 177 20.16 1.14 -1.17
N ILE A 178 20.69 1.17 -2.41
CA ILE A 178 21.87 0.39 -2.83
C ILE A 178 23.04 1.26 -3.35
N SER A 179 22.80 2.55 -3.59
CA SER A 179 23.77 3.50 -4.17
C SER A 179 25.09 3.60 -3.40
N PHE A 180 26.20 3.53 -4.12
CA PHE A 180 27.56 3.69 -3.60
C PHE A 180 28.13 5.11 -3.81
N ASP A 181 27.33 6.07 -4.28
CA ASP A 181 27.82 7.44 -4.46
C ASP A 181 27.97 8.20 -3.13
N HIS A 182 28.98 9.08 -3.10
CA HIS A 182 29.35 9.89 -1.95
C HIS A 182 28.26 10.87 -1.48
N ALA A 183 27.40 11.38 -2.38
CA ALA A 183 26.28 12.24 -2.02
C ALA A 183 25.15 11.49 -1.30
N ILE A 184 25.11 10.15 -1.42
CA ILE A 184 24.14 9.29 -0.75
C ILE A 184 24.74 8.64 0.51
N VAL A 185 25.95 8.10 0.41
CA VAL A 185 26.64 7.36 1.49
C VAL A 185 27.37 8.31 2.45
N GLY A 186 27.63 9.56 2.06
CA GLY A 186 28.41 10.49 2.85
C GLY A 186 29.91 10.13 2.91
N PRO A 187 30.67 10.75 3.84
CA PRO A 187 32.12 10.57 3.93
C PRO A 187 32.52 9.18 4.42
N GLY A 188 33.66 8.69 3.94
CA GLY A 188 34.28 7.42 4.34
C GLY A 188 34.82 6.61 3.16
N THR A 189 35.20 5.36 3.39
CA THR A 189 35.47 4.40 2.31
C THR A 189 34.19 4.12 1.53
N LYS A 190 34.32 3.94 0.21
CA LYS A 190 33.22 3.63 -0.71
C LYS A 190 33.64 2.56 -1.73
N PRO A 191 32.73 1.65 -2.13
CA PRO A 191 32.96 0.80 -3.29
C PRO A 191 32.95 1.63 -4.59
N VAL A 192 33.69 1.16 -5.59
CA VAL A 192 33.75 1.79 -6.92
C VAL A 192 32.58 1.32 -7.82
N SER A 193 31.97 0.18 -7.50
CA SER A 193 30.79 -0.36 -8.20
C SER A 193 30.02 -1.32 -7.30
N LEU A 194 28.78 -1.69 -7.66
CA LEU A 194 28.03 -2.77 -7.00
C LEU A 194 28.73 -4.15 -7.08
N GLY A 195 29.67 -4.32 -8.02
CA GLY A 195 30.49 -5.52 -8.18
C GLY A 195 31.85 -5.46 -7.46
N ASP A 196 32.11 -4.43 -6.65
CA ASP A 196 33.40 -4.21 -6.00
C ASP A 196 33.69 -5.26 -4.91
N ARG A 197 34.46 -6.27 -5.29
CA ARG A 197 34.85 -7.39 -4.41
C ARG A 197 35.80 -6.98 -3.28
N SER A 198 36.37 -5.77 -3.27
CA SER A 198 37.20 -5.30 -2.14
C SER A 198 36.33 -4.91 -0.94
N VAL A 199 35.13 -4.39 -1.20
CA VAL A 199 34.13 -4.02 -0.18
C VAL A 199 33.12 -5.15 0.03
N PHE A 200 32.58 -5.71 -1.05
CA PHE A 200 31.57 -6.76 -1.02
C PHE A 200 32.19 -8.16 -0.94
N THR A 201 32.96 -8.41 0.12
CA THR A 201 33.47 -9.76 0.44
C THR A 201 32.43 -10.59 1.20
N ARG A 202 32.52 -11.92 1.13
CA ARG A 202 31.65 -12.83 1.89
C ARG A 202 31.93 -12.67 3.39
N GLY A 203 30.98 -12.09 4.12
CA GLY A 203 31.11 -11.80 5.56
C GLY A 203 31.51 -10.36 5.88
N ALA A 204 31.63 -9.48 4.88
CA ALA A 204 31.78 -8.04 5.12
C ALA A 204 30.59 -7.48 5.93
N ASP A 205 30.88 -6.64 6.92
CA ASP A 205 29.84 -5.90 7.64
C ASP A 205 29.46 -4.65 6.85
N LEU A 206 28.28 -4.67 6.23
CA LEU A 206 27.75 -3.57 5.43
C LEU A 206 26.80 -2.65 6.23
N ARG A 207 26.63 -2.89 7.55
CA ARG A 207 25.67 -2.13 8.37
C ARG A 207 26.03 -0.64 8.45
N GLU A 208 27.32 -0.31 8.55
CA GLU A 208 27.77 1.09 8.58
C GLU A 208 27.42 1.85 7.29
N TYR A 209 27.53 1.20 6.12
CA TYR A 209 27.09 1.79 4.85
C TYR A 209 25.58 2.06 4.84
N GLY A 210 24.78 1.14 5.36
CA GLY A 210 23.34 1.33 5.53
C GLY A 210 23.01 2.51 6.45
N VAL A 211 23.66 2.58 7.62
CA VAL A 211 23.47 3.67 8.60
C VAL A 211 23.82 5.04 8.01
N ARG A 212 24.95 5.16 7.30
CA ARG A 212 25.37 6.45 6.70
C ARG A 212 24.43 6.90 5.55
N ARG A 213 23.87 5.95 4.80
CA ARG A 213 22.92 6.14 3.69
C ARG A 213 21.51 6.51 4.13
N GLU A 214 21.08 6.01 5.29
CA GLU A 214 19.70 6.11 5.79
C GLU A 214 19.11 7.54 5.81
N PRO A 215 19.84 8.61 6.21
CA PRO A 215 19.27 9.97 6.23
C PRO A 215 18.86 10.46 4.84
N MET A 216 19.72 10.25 3.82
CA MET A 216 19.45 10.66 2.45
C MET A 216 18.36 9.79 1.81
N TYR A 217 18.40 8.48 2.04
CA TYR A 217 17.33 7.57 1.62
C TYR A 217 15.96 8.02 2.17
N ARG A 218 15.87 8.32 3.48
CA ARG A 218 14.63 8.83 4.11
C ARG A 218 14.15 10.16 3.52
N ALA A 219 15.07 11.08 3.23
CA ALA A 219 14.74 12.37 2.62
C ALA A 219 14.14 12.19 1.21
N LEU A 220 14.75 11.34 0.38
CA LEU A 220 14.24 11.02 -0.96
C LEU A 220 12.89 10.29 -0.91
N CYS A 221 12.69 9.37 0.04
CA CYS A 221 11.40 8.72 0.27
C CYS A 221 10.30 9.73 0.69
N ALA A 222 10.63 10.66 1.58
CA ALA A 222 9.70 11.68 2.02
C ALA A 222 9.29 12.61 0.86
N GLU A 223 10.24 13.00 0.01
CA GLU A 223 9.95 13.84 -1.16
C GLU A 223 9.15 13.11 -2.24
N ALA A 224 9.44 11.83 -2.51
CA ALA A 224 8.64 11.02 -3.42
C ALA A 224 7.17 10.91 -2.96
N LEU A 225 6.95 10.68 -1.66
CA LEU A 225 5.60 10.66 -1.05
C LEU A 225 4.91 12.03 -1.11
N ARG A 226 5.66 13.12 -0.89
CA ARG A 226 5.14 14.50 -0.96
C ARG A 226 4.69 14.84 -2.37
N LEU A 227 5.54 14.61 -3.38
CA LEU A 227 5.22 14.81 -4.79
C LEU A 227 4.05 13.92 -5.26
N ALA A 228 4.00 12.66 -4.81
CA ALA A 228 2.90 11.76 -5.09
C ALA A 228 1.54 12.29 -4.58
N SER A 229 1.55 12.93 -3.40
CA SER A 229 0.38 13.60 -2.83
C SER A 229 0.00 14.85 -3.63
N ASP A 230 0.96 15.72 -3.94
CA ASP A 230 0.72 16.98 -4.66
C ASP A 230 0.19 16.75 -6.09
N VAL A 231 0.77 15.78 -6.81
CA VAL A 231 0.38 15.42 -8.19
C VAL A 231 -0.92 14.58 -8.20
N GLY A 232 -1.35 14.05 -7.05
CA GLY A 232 -2.56 13.26 -6.96
C GLY A 232 -2.45 11.90 -7.66
N VAL A 233 -1.29 11.23 -7.58
CA VAL A 233 -1.06 9.95 -8.31
C VAL A 233 -2.01 8.83 -7.91
N LEU A 234 -2.73 8.98 -6.79
CA LEU A 234 -3.78 8.06 -6.35
C LEU A 234 -5.13 8.27 -7.08
N LEU A 235 -5.32 9.37 -7.81
CA LEU A 235 -6.62 9.78 -8.35
C LEU A 235 -6.75 9.52 -9.86
N GLU A 236 -5.67 9.76 -10.62
CA GLU A 236 -5.68 9.67 -12.08
C GLU A 236 -5.02 8.38 -12.57
N PRO A 237 -5.75 7.46 -13.24
CA PRO A 237 -5.14 6.28 -13.84
C PRO A 237 -4.24 6.62 -15.03
N SER A 238 -2.95 6.29 -14.90
CA SER A 238 -1.96 6.32 -15.97
C SER A 238 -0.89 5.26 -15.69
N GLU A 239 -0.12 4.85 -16.70
CA GLU A 239 0.96 3.86 -16.49
C GLU A 239 2.00 4.38 -15.50
N ASP A 240 2.40 5.66 -15.61
CA ASP A 240 3.34 6.31 -14.69
C ASP A 240 2.80 6.36 -13.25
N ASN A 241 1.51 6.67 -13.07
CA ASN A 241 0.88 6.71 -11.75
C ASN A 241 0.69 5.29 -11.17
N ALA A 242 0.38 4.29 -12.00
CA ALA A 242 0.31 2.89 -11.59
C ALA A 242 1.67 2.42 -11.09
N VAL A 243 2.73 2.60 -11.88
CA VAL A 243 4.08 2.19 -11.48
C VAL A 243 4.60 3.01 -10.29
N SER A 244 4.26 4.31 -10.21
CA SER A 244 4.56 5.12 -9.02
C SER A 244 3.90 4.54 -7.77
N CYS A 245 2.61 4.17 -7.82
CA CYS A 245 1.94 3.50 -6.70
C CYS A 245 2.62 2.16 -6.36
N PHE A 246 2.97 1.35 -7.35
CA PHE A 246 3.73 0.12 -7.12
C PHE A 246 5.05 0.37 -6.39
N MET A 247 5.85 1.36 -6.81
CA MET A 247 7.13 1.70 -6.16
C MET A 247 6.95 2.31 -4.76
N LEU A 248 5.97 3.21 -4.58
CA LEU A 248 5.64 3.84 -3.30
C LEU A 248 5.24 2.80 -2.24
N GLN A 249 4.63 1.67 -2.64
CA GLN A 249 4.35 0.57 -1.71
C GLN A 249 5.62 -0.01 -1.07
N PHE A 250 6.76 -0.09 -1.77
CA PHE A 250 8.02 -0.55 -1.18
C PHE A 250 8.62 0.51 -0.24
N LEU A 251 8.54 1.78 -0.63
CA LEU A 251 9.01 2.91 0.19
C LEU A 251 8.18 3.06 1.48
N GLU A 252 6.88 2.73 1.44
CA GLU A 252 6.01 2.70 2.61
C GLU A 252 6.14 1.40 3.43
N ASN A 253 6.33 0.23 2.80
CA ASN A 253 6.52 -1.07 3.49
C ASN A 253 7.68 -1.03 4.51
N ALA A 254 8.71 -0.22 4.27
CA ALA A 254 9.80 0.04 5.21
C ALA A 254 9.37 0.69 6.54
N ARG A 255 8.09 1.07 6.70
CA ARG A 255 7.51 1.75 7.87
C ARG A 255 6.46 0.91 8.62
N GLU A 256 6.39 -0.39 8.37
CA GLU A 256 5.52 -1.36 9.06
C GLU A 256 4.01 -1.01 9.08
N THR A 257 3.51 -0.28 8.07
CA THR A 257 2.09 0.09 7.99
C THR A 257 1.21 -1.12 7.65
N ARG A 258 0.08 -1.25 8.37
CA ARG A 258 -0.96 -2.26 8.04
C ARG A 258 -1.86 -1.84 6.88
N SER A 259 -1.90 -0.54 6.57
CA SER A 259 -2.59 0.02 5.41
C SER A 259 -1.70 -0.09 4.17
N ARG A 260 -2.29 -0.47 3.03
CA ARG A 260 -1.60 -0.57 1.73
C ARG A 260 -2.32 0.31 0.68
N PRO A 261 -2.41 1.65 0.90
CA PRO A 261 -3.15 2.53 0.00
C PRO A 261 -2.59 2.49 -1.42
N PHE A 262 -1.26 2.45 -1.54
CA PHE A 262 -0.59 2.40 -2.84
C PHE A 262 -0.82 1.07 -3.57
N ALA A 263 -0.74 -0.09 -2.92
CA ALA A 263 -1.05 -1.37 -3.57
C ALA A 263 -2.53 -1.48 -4.02
N VAL A 264 -3.48 -0.96 -3.22
CA VAL A 264 -4.89 -0.90 -3.61
C VAL A 264 -5.07 -0.03 -4.85
N GLN A 265 -4.43 1.14 -4.87
CA GLN A 265 -4.62 2.09 -5.96
C GLN A 265 -3.84 1.74 -7.22
N TYR A 266 -2.68 1.09 -7.07
CA TYR A 266 -1.96 0.44 -8.16
C TYR A 266 -2.89 -0.54 -8.90
N LEU A 267 -3.55 -1.47 -8.19
CA LEU A 267 -4.47 -2.42 -8.83
C LEU A 267 -5.71 -1.74 -9.44
N ASN A 268 -6.20 -0.64 -8.85
CA ASN A 268 -7.27 0.16 -9.46
C ASN A 268 -6.83 0.79 -10.79
N HIS A 269 -5.62 1.37 -10.83
CA HIS A 269 -5.06 1.95 -12.06
C HIS A 269 -4.83 0.86 -13.12
N VAL A 270 -4.27 -0.29 -12.72
CA VAL A 270 -4.10 -1.46 -13.61
C VAL A 270 -5.43 -1.86 -14.24
N ARG A 271 -6.52 -2.00 -13.45
CA ARG A 271 -7.86 -2.36 -13.99
C ARG A 271 -8.30 -1.40 -15.11
N VAL A 272 -8.26 -0.10 -14.86
CA VAL A 272 -8.67 0.94 -15.83
C VAL A 272 -7.77 0.93 -17.08
N ILE A 273 -6.47 0.70 -16.92
CA ILE A 273 -5.52 0.64 -18.04
C ILE A 273 -5.74 -0.65 -18.85
N CYS A 274 -5.97 -1.79 -18.21
CA CYS A 274 -6.29 -3.05 -18.88
C CYS A 274 -7.58 -2.99 -19.70
N GLU A 275 -8.60 -2.23 -19.26
CA GLU A 275 -9.83 -2.00 -20.05
C GLU A 275 -9.55 -1.30 -21.39
N SER A 276 -8.42 -0.57 -21.52
CA SER A 276 -7.99 0.06 -22.78
C SER A 276 -7.08 -0.81 -23.64
N TRP A 277 -6.55 -1.92 -23.11
CA TRP A 277 -5.73 -2.86 -23.87
C TRP A 277 -6.62 -3.73 -24.76
N GLY A 278 -6.48 -3.58 -26.08
CA GLY A 278 -7.14 -4.47 -27.04
C GLY A 278 -6.69 -5.92 -26.88
N GLU A 279 -7.49 -6.88 -27.37
CA GLU A 279 -7.19 -8.32 -27.22
C GLU A 279 -5.79 -8.70 -27.72
N GLU A 280 -5.28 -8.02 -28.76
CA GLU A 280 -3.94 -8.24 -29.31
C GLU A 280 -2.81 -7.77 -28.40
N GLN A 281 -3.00 -6.77 -27.53
CA GLN A 281 -1.93 -6.21 -26.70
C GLN A 281 -1.62 -7.11 -25.48
N MET A 282 -2.55 -8.01 -25.12
CA MET A 282 -2.40 -9.09 -24.15
C MET A 282 -1.53 -10.26 -24.65
N VAL A 283 -0.56 -10.03 -25.56
CA VAL A 283 0.30 -11.09 -26.14
C VAL A 283 0.88 -11.97 -25.03
N SER A 284 0.82 -13.29 -25.24
CA SER A 284 1.14 -14.36 -24.29
C SER A 284 2.48 -14.23 -23.54
N GLN A 285 3.44 -13.50 -24.09
CA GLN A 285 4.73 -13.21 -23.47
C GLN A 285 4.57 -12.37 -22.19
N ASN A 286 3.76 -11.31 -22.22
CA ASN A 286 3.49 -10.47 -21.05
C ASN A 286 2.66 -11.19 -19.99
N ALA A 287 1.73 -12.07 -20.40
CA ALA A 287 0.87 -12.80 -19.48
C ALA A 287 1.65 -13.66 -18.47
N THR A 288 2.81 -14.21 -18.87
CA THR A 288 3.68 -14.98 -17.95
C THR A 288 4.33 -14.07 -16.90
N ILE A 289 4.88 -12.91 -17.32
CA ILE A 289 5.47 -11.91 -16.42
C ILE A 289 4.41 -11.42 -15.42
N TRP A 290 3.20 -11.13 -15.91
CA TRP A 290 2.07 -10.75 -15.07
C TRP A 290 1.66 -11.84 -14.07
N THR A 291 1.56 -13.12 -14.47
CA THR A 291 1.28 -14.20 -13.51
C THR A 291 2.38 -14.34 -12.45
N THR A 292 3.66 -14.16 -12.81
CA THR A 292 4.76 -14.14 -11.84
C THR A 292 4.60 -12.99 -10.85
N PHE A 293 4.25 -11.81 -11.35
CA PHE A 293 4.06 -10.63 -10.52
C PHE A 293 2.88 -10.78 -9.54
N LEU A 294 1.72 -11.22 -10.02
CA LEU A 294 0.53 -11.45 -9.18
C LEU A 294 0.77 -12.56 -8.14
N LEU A 295 1.57 -13.57 -8.48
CA LEU A 295 2.02 -14.61 -7.55
C LEU A 295 2.87 -14.01 -6.41
N MET A 296 3.86 -13.17 -6.74
CA MET A 296 4.72 -12.56 -5.72
C MET A 296 3.91 -11.70 -4.74
N GLU A 297 3.00 -10.87 -5.23
CA GLU A 297 2.06 -10.08 -4.41
C GLU A 297 1.18 -10.98 -3.51
N ALA A 298 0.65 -12.09 -4.04
CA ALA A 298 -0.16 -13.02 -3.25
C ALA A 298 0.64 -13.79 -2.19
N LEU A 299 1.90 -14.12 -2.45
CA LEU A 299 2.80 -14.74 -1.48
C LEU A 299 3.23 -13.74 -0.40
N GLU A 300 3.65 -12.52 -0.78
CA GLU A 300 4.06 -11.46 0.14
C GLU A 300 2.93 -11.10 1.11
N THR A 301 1.71 -10.89 0.60
CA THR A 301 0.53 -10.61 1.44
C THR A 301 0.17 -11.78 2.35
N THR A 302 0.30 -13.03 1.87
CA THR A 302 0.08 -14.23 2.70
C THR A 302 1.09 -14.31 3.85
N LEU A 303 2.38 -14.10 3.58
CA LEU A 303 3.45 -14.11 4.58
C LEU A 303 3.24 -13.05 5.66
N HIS A 304 2.91 -11.82 5.26
CA HIS A 304 2.64 -10.70 6.17
C HIS A 304 1.22 -10.70 6.77
N ARG A 305 0.40 -11.72 6.47
CA ARG A 305 -1.01 -11.85 6.92
C ARG A 305 -1.90 -10.66 6.52
N GLN A 306 -1.55 -9.98 5.43
CA GLN A 306 -2.28 -8.86 4.85
C GLN A 306 -3.39 -9.36 3.90
N PRO A 307 -4.39 -8.54 3.58
CA PRO A 307 -5.39 -8.89 2.57
C PRO A 307 -4.77 -9.03 1.18
N ILE A 308 -5.01 -10.17 0.52
CA ILE A 308 -4.75 -10.35 -0.91
C ILE A 308 -5.71 -9.44 -1.68
N LEU A 309 -5.15 -8.48 -2.43
CA LEU A 309 -5.92 -7.46 -3.15
C LEU A 309 -6.35 -7.89 -4.56
N VAL A 310 -5.71 -8.94 -5.09
CA VAL A 310 -5.91 -9.47 -6.44
C VAL A 310 -7.07 -10.48 -6.45
N SER A 311 -8.18 -10.14 -7.08
CA SER A 311 -9.33 -11.04 -7.26
C SER A 311 -9.13 -12.03 -8.43
N HIS A 312 -10.04 -12.99 -8.60
CA HIS A 312 -10.05 -13.85 -9.78
C HIS A 312 -10.26 -13.07 -11.09
N HIS A 313 -11.13 -12.06 -11.04
CA HIS A 313 -11.41 -11.21 -12.19
C HIS A 313 -10.17 -10.43 -12.61
N ASP A 314 -9.41 -9.90 -11.65
CA ASP A 314 -8.15 -9.20 -11.93
C ASP A 314 -7.11 -10.13 -12.58
N GLN A 315 -6.99 -11.38 -12.13
CA GLN A 315 -6.10 -12.36 -12.75
C GLN A 315 -6.47 -12.60 -14.22
N LEU A 316 -7.77 -12.73 -14.54
CA LEU A 316 -8.22 -12.91 -15.93
C LEU A 316 -8.08 -11.63 -16.76
N LEU A 317 -8.34 -10.46 -16.18
CA LEU A 317 -8.20 -9.16 -16.84
C LEU A 317 -6.74 -8.85 -17.20
N ILE A 318 -5.80 -9.19 -16.31
CA ILE A 318 -4.37 -8.85 -16.44
C ILE A 318 -3.58 -9.94 -17.17
N THR A 319 -4.03 -11.20 -17.13
CA THR A 319 -3.30 -12.34 -17.72
C THR A 319 -4.03 -13.03 -18.86
N GLY A 320 -5.21 -12.54 -19.24
CA GLY A 320 -6.06 -13.10 -20.29
C GLY A 320 -6.84 -14.35 -19.89
N ARG A 321 -7.15 -15.21 -20.87
CA ARG A 321 -7.98 -16.42 -20.69
C ARG A 321 -7.37 -17.38 -19.66
N ASP A 322 -8.24 -18.03 -18.87
CA ASP A 322 -7.88 -19.04 -17.85
C ASP A 322 -6.90 -20.08 -18.45
N PRO A 323 -5.71 -20.28 -17.86
CA PRO A 323 -4.75 -21.26 -18.35
C PRO A 323 -5.23 -22.70 -18.15
N LEU A 324 -4.47 -23.67 -18.68
CA LEU A 324 -4.75 -25.09 -18.44
C LEU A 324 -4.80 -25.39 -16.93
N SER A 325 -5.70 -26.28 -16.52
CA SER A 325 -5.64 -26.88 -15.19
C SER A 325 -4.29 -27.57 -14.99
N LEU A 326 -3.78 -27.62 -13.75
CA LEU A 326 -2.50 -28.28 -13.48
C LEU A 326 -2.46 -29.73 -13.98
N GLN A 327 -3.58 -30.46 -13.88
CA GLN A 327 -3.70 -31.82 -14.42
C GLN A 327 -3.54 -31.86 -15.95
N ASN A 328 -4.24 -30.98 -16.66
CA ASN A 328 -4.16 -30.93 -18.13
C ASN A 328 -2.79 -30.44 -18.61
N LEU A 329 -2.15 -29.53 -17.83
CA LEU A 329 -0.78 -29.11 -18.06
C LEU A 329 0.20 -30.30 -17.92
N PHE A 330 0.11 -31.10 -16.86
CA PHE A 330 0.98 -32.28 -16.70
C PHE A 330 0.82 -33.28 -17.84
N VAL A 331 -0.43 -33.56 -18.28
CA VAL A 331 -0.68 -34.41 -19.45
C VAL A 331 -0.04 -33.82 -20.71
N SER A 332 -0.25 -32.52 -20.97
CA SER A 332 0.32 -31.83 -22.13
C SER A 332 1.85 -31.83 -22.14
N LEU A 333 2.49 -31.65 -20.98
CA LEU A 333 3.94 -31.72 -20.81
C LEU A 333 4.46 -33.14 -21.08
N GLN A 334 3.78 -34.16 -20.53
CA GLN A 334 4.16 -35.55 -20.72
C GLN A 334 4.08 -35.96 -22.20
N SER A 335 3.01 -35.57 -22.92
CA SER A 335 2.89 -35.82 -24.36
C SER A 335 3.99 -35.09 -25.16
N ALA A 336 4.27 -33.81 -24.86
CA ALA A 336 5.31 -33.06 -25.56
C ALA A 336 6.71 -33.67 -25.38
N MET A 337 7.02 -34.18 -24.17
CA MET A 337 8.26 -34.90 -23.88
C MET A 337 8.34 -36.23 -24.64
N GLN A 338 7.25 -37.00 -24.72
CA GLN A 338 7.20 -38.26 -25.49
C GLN A 338 7.42 -38.04 -26.98
N GLU A 339 6.83 -36.98 -27.54
CA GLU A 339 6.96 -36.61 -28.96
C GLU A 339 8.31 -35.96 -29.31
N ARG A 340 9.19 -35.71 -28.33
CA ARG A 340 10.45 -34.96 -28.46
C ARG A 340 10.30 -33.61 -29.20
N LYS A 341 9.14 -32.95 -29.07
CA LYS A 341 8.90 -31.65 -29.69
C LYS A 341 9.60 -30.57 -28.87
N GLU A 342 10.77 -30.14 -29.33
CA GLU A 342 11.47 -28.96 -28.82
C GLU A 342 10.67 -27.69 -29.17
N GLN A 343 9.68 -27.36 -28.35
CA GLN A 343 8.96 -26.09 -28.42
C GLN A 343 9.49 -25.16 -27.32
N PRO A 344 10.24 -24.09 -27.64
CA PRO A 344 10.85 -23.21 -26.65
C PRO A 344 9.83 -22.44 -25.78
N LEU A 345 8.55 -22.45 -26.14
CA LEU A 345 7.45 -21.82 -25.41
C LEU A 345 6.78 -22.72 -24.35
N ILE A 346 7.13 -24.01 -24.29
CA ILE A 346 6.56 -24.94 -23.29
C ILE A 346 6.83 -24.46 -21.85
N PRO A 347 8.08 -24.09 -21.46
CA PRO A 347 8.35 -23.65 -20.09
C PRO A 347 7.54 -22.41 -19.69
N PHE A 348 7.40 -21.43 -20.59
CA PHE A 348 6.61 -20.22 -20.32
C PHE A 348 5.12 -20.52 -20.15
N THR A 349 4.57 -21.39 -20.99
CA THR A 349 3.16 -21.83 -20.90
C THR A 349 2.89 -22.59 -19.60
N ALA A 350 3.85 -23.42 -19.16
CA ALA A 350 3.78 -24.13 -17.89
C ALA A 350 3.91 -23.20 -16.68
N MET A 351 4.87 -22.27 -16.70
CA MET A 351 5.04 -21.24 -15.66
C MET A 351 3.79 -20.39 -15.49
N ARG A 352 3.21 -19.86 -16.59
CA ARG A 352 1.96 -19.07 -16.56
C ARG A 352 0.84 -19.84 -15.86
N SER A 353 0.64 -21.09 -16.27
CA SER A 353 -0.40 -21.96 -15.71
C SER A 353 -0.17 -22.25 -14.22
N TYR A 354 1.08 -22.57 -13.84
CA TYR A 354 1.45 -22.84 -12.45
C TYR A 354 1.28 -21.61 -11.55
N PHE A 355 1.83 -20.46 -11.94
CA PHE A 355 1.76 -19.23 -11.16
C PHE A 355 0.32 -18.73 -10.97
N PHE A 356 -0.52 -18.83 -12.00
CA PHE A 356 -1.96 -18.53 -11.91
C PHE A 356 -2.65 -19.37 -10.83
N HIS A 357 -2.50 -20.71 -10.88
CA HIS A 357 -3.14 -21.60 -9.90
C HIS A 357 -2.59 -21.45 -8.48
N VAL A 358 -1.30 -21.13 -8.30
CA VAL A 358 -0.75 -20.83 -6.96
C VAL A 358 -1.29 -19.49 -6.42
N THR A 359 -1.42 -18.45 -7.27
CA THR A 359 -2.03 -17.16 -6.89
C THR A 359 -3.48 -17.36 -6.43
N ARG A 360 -4.25 -18.19 -7.17
CA ARG A 360 -5.61 -18.59 -6.79
C ARG A 360 -5.64 -19.38 -5.48
N LEU A 361 -4.74 -20.33 -5.28
CA LEU A 361 -4.66 -21.13 -4.04
C LEU A 361 -4.36 -20.25 -2.81
N ALA A 362 -3.42 -19.30 -2.92
CA ALA A 362 -3.12 -18.35 -1.85
C ALA A 362 -4.37 -17.54 -1.45
N ARG A 363 -5.15 -17.06 -2.42
CA ARG A 363 -6.43 -16.38 -2.20
C ARG A 363 -7.47 -17.29 -1.55
N ASP A 364 -7.67 -18.50 -2.05
CA ASP A 364 -8.61 -19.46 -1.47
C ASP A 364 -8.25 -19.82 -0.02
N LEU A 365 -6.96 -19.94 0.31
CA LEU A 365 -6.46 -20.18 1.66
C LEU A 365 -6.69 -18.96 2.57
N TYR A 366 -6.41 -17.75 2.09
CA TYR A 366 -6.69 -16.51 2.82
C TYR A 366 -8.19 -16.37 3.13
N GLU A 367 -9.06 -16.54 2.12
CA GLU A 367 -10.52 -16.42 2.30
C GLU A 367 -11.09 -17.46 3.28
N LYS A 368 -10.59 -18.71 3.26
CA LYS A 368 -11.02 -19.78 4.17
C LYS A 368 -10.52 -19.57 5.60
N ASN A 369 -9.25 -19.16 5.77
CA ASN A 369 -8.63 -19.04 7.09
C ASN A 369 -8.94 -17.71 7.77
N TYR A 370 -8.88 -16.58 7.05
CA TYR A 370 -9.07 -15.25 7.64
C TYR A 370 -10.49 -15.05 8.19
N ARG A 371 -11.50 -15.69 7.60
CA ARG A 371 -12.87 -15.72 8.15
C ARG A 371 -12.96 -16.37 9.54
N ARG A 372 -12.03 -17.27 9.90
CA ARG A 372 -11.94 -17.89 11.23
C ARG A 372 -11.18 -17.04 12.25
N PHE A 373 -10.31 -16.14 11.79
CA PHE A 373 -9.43 -15.32 12.65
C PHE A 373 -9.87 -13.86 12.80
N ARG A 374 -10.98 -13.43 12.18
CA ARG A 374 -11.65 -12.21 12.65
C ARG A 374 -12.09 -12.48 14.10
N PRO A 375 -11.58 -11.74 15.10
CA PRO A 375 -12.17 -11.82 16.43
C PRO A 375 -13.65 -11.47 16.27
N SER A 376 -14.52 -12.35 16.77
CA SER A 376 -15.93 -12.04 16.94
C SER A 376 -16.01 -10.67 17.63
N PRO A 377 -16.75 -9.69 17.08
CA PRO A 377 -16.85 -8.38 17.71
C PRO A 377 -17.30 -8.62 19.16
N SER A 378 -16.45 -8.22 20.11
CA SER A 378 -16.66 -8.50 21.53
C SER A 378 -18.01 -7.94 21.94
N SER A 379 -18.92 -8.86 22.27
CA SER A 379 -20.34 -8.64 22.56
C SER A 379 -20.55 -7.89 23.88
#